data_AF-A0A2G6CZS1-F1
#
_entry.id   AF-A0A2G6CZS1-F1
#
_cell.length_a   1.000
_cell.length_b   1.000
_cell.length_c   1.000
_cell.angle_alpha   90.00
_cell.angle_beta   90.00
_cell.angle_gamma   90.00
#
_symmetry.space_group_name_H-M   'P 1'
#
loop_
_entity.id
_entity.type
_entity.pdbx_description
1 polymer ?
#
loop_
_entity_poly.entity_id
_entity_poly.type
_entity_poly.pdbx_seq_one_letter_code
_entity_poly.pdbx_strand_id
1 'polypeptide(L)'
;MRKKNLLETIITVRQQKLEKLLRTISLLRAKYREIEKQEQVIREKIKRIKNDIHLEMDRYSSRCSFTIADVNKMENRYQRMMMPLPGLERQKQACTGDRNAIRRQLEQTKNRFEQAKLKLDNIEKLKNEIL
;
A
#
# COMPACT_ATOMS: atom_id res chain seq x y z
N MET A 1 -50.23 0.76 -7.53
CA MET A 1 -49.55 0.04 -6.43
C MET A 1 -48.36 -0.83 -6.87
N ARG A 2 -48.50 -1.83 -7.76
CA ARG A 2 -47.37 -2.76 -8.12
C ARG A 2 -46.09 -2.07 -8.63
N LYS A 3 -46.19 -1.02 -9.46
CA LYS A 3 -45.02 -0.27 -9.99
C LYS A 3 -44.23 0.46 -8.90
N LYS A 4 -44.91 0.99 -7.87
CA LYS A 4 -44.28 1.70 -6.73
C LYS A 4 -43.43 0.73 -5.89
N ASN A 5 -43.98 -0.43 -5.55
CA ASN A 5 -43.27 -1.46 -4.78
C ASN A 5 -42.05 -2.01 -5.53
N LEU A 6 -42.15 -2.17 -6.86
CA LEU A 6 -41.01 -2.58 -7.68
C LEU A 6 -39.89 -1.55 -7.66
N LEU A 7 -40.22 -0.25 -7.78
CA LEU A 7 -39.24 0.83 -7.77
C LEU A 7 -38.53 0.94 -6.41
N GLU A 8 -39.26 0.81 -5.31
CA GLU A 8 -38.71 0.78 -3.94
C GLU A 8 -37.77 -0.41 -3.72
N THR A 9 -38.12 -1.57 -4.28
CA THR A 9 -37.24 -2.75 -4.23
C THR A 9 -35.94 -2.51 -5.01
N ILE A 10 -36.02 -1.92 -6.21
CA ILE A 10 -34.85 -1.58 -7.02
C ILE A 10 -33.93 -0.61 -6.26
N ILE A 11 -34.49 0.45 -5.67
CA ILE A 11 -33.73 1.43 -4.89
C ILE A 11 -33.02 0.75 -3.72
N THR A 12 -33.74 -0.06 -2.94
CA THR A 12 -33.15 -0.81 -1.81
C THR A 12 -31.98 -1.69 -2.24
N VAL A 13 -32.13 -2.46 -3.32
CA VAL A 13 -31.07 -3.34 -3.85
C VAL A 13 -29.84 -2.51 -4.30
N ARG A 14 -30.06 -1.34 -4.90
CA ARG A 14 -28.99 -0.45 -5.36
C ARG A 14 -28.26 0.22 -4.18
N GLN A 15 -28.98 0.65 -3.15
CA GLN A 15 -28.41 1.16 -1.91
C GLN A 15 -27.53 0.11 -1.23
N GLN A 16 -28.01 -1.14 -1.09
CA GLN A 16 -27.20 -2.24 -0.57
C GLN A 16 -25.93 -2.47 -1.40
N LYS A 17 -26.00 -2.34 -2.73
CA LYS A 17 -24.83 -2.46 -3.60
C LYS A 17 -23.82 -1.32 -3.38
N LEU A 18 -24.29 -0.09 -3.17
CA LEU A 18 -23.45 1.05 -2.83
C LEU A 18 -22.76 0.87 -1.48
N GLU A 19 -23.48 0.40 -0.46
CA GLU A 19 -22.90 0.08 0.84
C GLU A 19 -21.79 -0.97 0.72
N LYS A 20 -22.02 -2.03 -0.06
CA LYS A 20 -20.98 -3.05 -0.33
C LYS A 20 -19.74 -2.43 -0.97
N LEU A 21 -19.90 -1.53 -1.95
CA LEU A 21 -18.77 -0.83 -2.57
C LEU A 21 -18.04 0.09 -1.57
N LEU A 22 -18.75 0.81 -0.71
CA LEU A 22 -18.16 1.64 0.34
C LEU A 22 -17.34 0.83 1.35
N ARG A 23 -17.86 -0.34 1.75
CA ARG A 23 -17.13 -1.29 2.60
C ARG A 23 -15.85 -1.77 1.92
N THR A 24 -15.93 -2.14 0.64
CA THR A 24 -14.75 -2.53 -0.16
C THR A 24 -13.73 -1.40 -0.25
N ILE A 25 -14.14 -0.16 -0.52
CA ILE A 25 -13.25 1.00 -0.55
C ILE A 25 -12.54 1.18 0.81
N SER A 26 -13.29 1.02 1.91
CA SER A 26 -12.74 1.15 3.27
C SER A 26 -11.70 0.06 3.57
N LEU A 27 -11.96 -1.18 3.16
CA LEU A 27 -11.01 -2.29 3.27
C LEU A 27 -9.76 -2.05 2.43
N LEU A 28 -9.90 -1.60 1.19
CA LEU A 28 -8.76 -1.27 0.33
C LEU A 28 -7.91 -0.14 0.90
N ARG A 29 -8.53 0.89 1.49
CA ARG A 29 -7.80 1.98 2.21
C ARG A 29 -7.04 1.44 3.42
N ALA A 30 -7.64 0.54 4.18
CA ALA A 30 -6.97 -0.08 5.32
C ALA A 30 -5.75 -0.89 4.88
N LYS A 31 -5.90 -1.74 3.86
CA LYS A 31 -4.78 -2.51 3.29
C LYS A 31 -3.68 -1.61 2.72
N TYR A 32 -4.05 -0.53 2.04
CA TYR A 32 -3.08 0.44 1.50
C TYR A 32 -2.19 1.01 2.60
N ARG A 33 -2.79 1.47 3.70
CA ARG A 33 -2.05 2.01 4.86
C ARG A 33 -1.16 0.96 5.52
N GLU A 34 -1.60 -0.28 5.56
CA GLU A 34 -0.79 -1.37 6.13
C GLU A 34 0.46 -1.63 5.29
N ILE A 35 0.33 -1.65 3.96
CA ILE A 35 1.48 -1.78 3.06
C ILE A 35 2.43 -0.58 3.18
N GLU A 36 1.90 0.64 3.31
CA GLU A 36 2.74 1.83 3.54
C GLU A 36 3.57 1.71 4.82
N LYS A 37 2.99 1.21 5.90
CA LYS A 37 3.72 0.95 7.16
C LYS A 37 4.80 -0.11 6.97
N GLN A 38 4.50 -1.21 6.28
CA GLN A 38 5.47 -2.26 5.99
C GLN A 38 6.64 -1.74 5.16
N GLU A 39 6.35 -0.97 4.11
CA GLU A 39 7.35 -0.34 3.26
C GLU A 39 8.24 0.62 4.08
N GLN A 40 7.64 1.42 4.97
CA GLN A 40 8.36 2.33 5.84
C GLN A 40 9.33 1.58 6.77
N VAL A 41 8.89 0.48 7.39
CA VAL A 41 9.74 -0.37 8.24
C VAL A 41 10.93 -0.92 7.44
N ILE A 42 10.71 -1.36 6.20
CA ILE A 42 11.80 -1.86 5.34
C ILE A 42 12.78 -0.74 4.99
N ARG A 43 12.27 0.46 4.65
CA ARG A 43 13.10 1.64 4.35
C ARG A 43 13.98 2.02 5.54
N GLU A 44 13.43 1.97 6.75
CA GLU A 44 14.17 2.24 7.98
C GLU A 44 15.24 1.19 8.24
N LYS A 45 14.95 -0.10 8.03
CA LYS A 45 15.96 -1.17 8.13
C LYS A 45 17.11 -0.96 7.16
N ILE A 46 16.82 -0.66 5.89
CA ILE A 46 17.83 -0.36 4.87
C ILE A 46 18.66 0.85 5.29
N LYS A 47 18.02 1.93 5.76
CA LYS A 47 18.70 3.15 6.22
C LYS A 47 19.66 2.86 7.38
N ARG A 48 19.22 2.10 8.39
CA ARG A 48 20.05 1.71 9.52
C ARG A 48 21.28 0.92 9.07
N ILE A 49 21.10 -0.10 8.24
CA ILE A 49 22.22 -0.90 7.72
C ILE A 49 23.22 -0.03 6.95
N LYS A 50 22.75 0.90 6.11
CA LYS A 50 23.64 1.82 5.37
C LYS A 50 24.40 2.75 6.31
N ASN A 51 23.75 3.26 7.36
CA ASN A 51 24.41 4.08 8.37
C ASN A 51 25.44 3.28 9.16
N ASP A 52 25.12 2.05 9.56
CA ASP A 52 26.04 1.17 10.29
C ASP A 52 27.28 0.85 9.45
N ILE A 53 27.09 0.59 8.15
CA ILE A 53 28.19 0.42 7.20
C ILE A 53 29.05 1.68 7.14
N HIS A 54 28.44 2.87 7.03
CA HIS A 54 29.17 4.13 6.95
C HIS A 54 29.99 4.39 8.22
N LEU A 55 29.38 4.21 9.40
CA LEU A 55 30.05 4.35 10.69
C LEU A 55 31.21 3.36 10.87
N GLU A 56 31.05 2.12 10.41
CA GLU A 56 32.14 1.15 10.47
C GLU A 56 33.28 1.55 9.51
N MET A 57 32.96 2.01 8.29
CA MET A 57 33.97 2.52 7.35
C MET A 57 34.72 3.73 7.90
N ASP A 58 34.04 4.67 8.56
CA ASP A 58 34.64 5.84 9.20
C ASP A 58 35.55 5.45 10.38
N ARG A 59 35.13 4.47 11.20
CA ARG A 59 35.98 3.91 12.25
C ARG A 59 37.25 3.31 11.69
N TYR A 60 37.13 2.58 10.58
CA TYR A 60 38.31 2.04 9.92
C TYR A 60 39.20 3.16 9.41
N SER A 61 38.69 4.09 8.59
CA SER A 61 39.50 5.19 8.01
C SER A 61 40.22 6.06 9.04
N SER A 62 39.69 6.17 10.26
CA SER A 62 40.33 6.88 11.37
C SER A 62 41.53 6.17 12.03
N ARG A 63 41.81 4.88 11.72
CA ARG A 63 42.96 4.16 12.28
C ARG A 63 44.24 4.50 11.52
N CYS A 64 45.31 4.87 12.25
CA CYS A 64 46.59 5.30 11.67
C CYS A 64 47.46 4.18 11.07
N SER A 65 47.10 2.90 11.26
CA SER A 65 47.82 1.77 10.68
C SER A 65 46.90 0.55 10.55
N PHE A 66 46.96 -0.15 9.41
CA PHE A 66 46.23 -1.40 9.17
C PHE A 66 47.20 -2.54 8.88
N THR A 67 46.94 -3.69 9.49
CA THR A 67 47.52 -4.95 9.03
C THR A 67 46.64 -5.58 7.95
N ILE A 68 47.18 -6.54 7.19
CA ILE A 68 46.39 -7.35 6.25
C ILE A 68 45.25 -8.08 6.98
N ALA A 69 45.49 -8.52 8.23
CA ALA A 69 44.47 -9.15 9.05
C ALA A 69 43.32 -8.19 9.41
N ASP A 70 43.61 -6.91 9.66
CA ASP A 70 42.58 -5.88 9.89
C ASP A 70 41.71 -5.66 8.65
N VAL A 71 42.33 -5.63 7.47
CA VAL A 71 41.63 -5.48 6.18
C VAL A 71 40.70 -6.67 5.94
N ASN A 72 41.19 -7.89 6.10
CA ASN A 72 40.37 -9.11 5.95
C ASN A 72 39.20 -9.13 6.95
N LYS A 73 39.42 -8.69 8.19
CA LYS A 73 38.34 -8.61 9.19
C LYS A 73 37.29 -7.56 8.82
N MET A 74 37.71 -6.42 8.26
CA MET A 74 36.85 -5.35 7.78
C MET A 74 36.00 -5.83 6.60
N GLU A 75 36.61 -6.45 5.59
CA GLU A 75 35.89 -6.97 4.43
C GLU A 75 34.84 -8.00 4.83
N ASN A 76 35.19 -8.94 5.71
CA ASN A 76 34.27 -9.94 6.24
C ASN A 76 33.10 -9.33 7.04
N ARG A 77 33.29 -8.19 7.70
CA ARG A 77 32.22 -7.47 8.40
C ARG A 77 31.34 -6.72 7.41
N TYR A 78 31.93 -6.03 6.45
CA TYR A 78 31.24 -5.31 5.40
C TYR A 78 30.33 -6.25 4.59
N GLN A 79 30.85 -7.41 4.16
CA GLN A 79 30.06 -8.43 3.47
C GLN A 79 28.86 -8.91 4.30
N ARG A 80 29.06 -9.16 5.60
CA ARG A 80 27.98 -9.56 6.52
C ARG A 80 26.91 -8.49 6.68
N MET A 81 27.30 -7.22 6.77
CA MET A 81 26.36 -6.09 6.86
C MET A 81 25.61 -5.85 5.55
N MET A 82 26.25 -6.07 4.39
CA MET A 82 25.61 -5.92 3.08
C MET A 82 24.66 -7.07 2.71
N MET A 83 24.93 -8.29 3.20
CA MET A 83 24.15 -9.50 2.89
C MET A 83 22.62 -9.33 2.98
N PRO A 84 22.04 -8.66 4.00
CA PRO A 84 20.59 -8.45 4.06
C PRO A 84 20.03 -7.43 3.04
N LEU A 85 20.85 -6.52 2.49
CA LEU A 85 20.37 -5.41 1.66
C LEU A 85 19.61 -5.87 0.40
N PRO A 86 20.10 -6.84 -0.42
CA PRO A 86 19.36 -7.29 -1.59
C PRO A 86 17.98 -7.88 -1.25
N GLY A 87 17.88 -8.59 -0.12
CA GLY A 87 16.62 -9.15 0.36
C GLY A 87 15.62 -8.05 0.74
N LEU A 88 16.08 -7.05 1.48
CA LEU A 88 15.25 -5.90 1.89
C LEU A 88 14.85 -5.03 0.69
N GLU A 89 15.73 -4.84 -0.29
CA GLU A 89 15.42 -4.09 -1.52
C GLU A 89 14.34 -4.80 -2.35
N ARG A 90 14.39 -6.14 -2.45
CA ARG A 90 13.32 -6.93 -3.07
C ARG A 90 11.99 -6.81 -2.31
N GLN A 91 12.02 -6.87 -0.98
CA GLN A 91 10.81 -6.68 -0.17
C GLN A 91 10.21 -5.28 -0.37
N LYS A 92 11.04 -4.23 -0.41
CA LYS A 92 10.61 -2.86 -0.70
C LYS A 92 9.93 -2.75 -2.07
N GLN A 93 10.52 -3.38 -3.09
CA GLN A 93 9.95 -3.43 -4.44
C GLN A 93 8.61 -4.16 -4.45
N ALA A 94 8.49 -5.30 -3.76
CA ALA A 94 7.24 -6.04 -3.62
C ALA A 94 6.15 -5.17 -2.97
N CYS A 95 6.44 -4.53 -1.84
CA CYS A 95 5.50 -3.60 -1.19
C CYS A 95 5.07 -2.47 -2.13
N THR A 96 6.01 -1.91 -2.91
CA THR A 96 5.70 -0.88 -3.91
C THR A 96 4.75 -1.39 -4.99
N GLY A 97 4.97 -2.62 -5.46
CA GLY A 97 4.10 -3.32 -6.42
C GLY A 97 2.68 -3.52 -5.86
N ASP A 98 2.58 -4.06 -4.65
CA ASP A 98 1.30 -4.31 -3.99
C ASP A 98 0.55 -3.01 -3.72
N ARG A 99 1.25 -1.97 -3.25
CA ARG A 99 0.68 -0.63 -3.03
C ARG A 99 0.09 -0.06 -4.32
N ASN A 100 0.80 -0.19 -5.43
CA ASN A 100 0.33 0.26 -6.75
C ASN A 100 -0.88 -0.56 -7.23
N ALA A 101 -0.90 -1.88 -6.99
CA ALA A 101 -2.02 -2.74 -7.30
C ALA A 101 -3.28 -2.34 -6.51
N ILE A 102 -3.15 -2.13 -5.19
CA ILE A 102 -4.26 -1.67 -4.33
C ILE A 102 -4.74 -0.29 -4.76
N ARG A 103 -3.84 0.64 -5.10
CA ARG A 103 -4.20 1.97 -5.60
C ARG A 103 -5.08 1.87 -6.85
N ARG A 104 -4.70 1.02 -7.82
CA ARG A 104 -5.51 0.79 -9.04
C ARG A 104 -6.88 0.19 -8.70
N GLN A 105 -6.94 -0.81 -7.82
CA GLN A 105 -8.20 -1.41 -7.38
C GLN A 105 -9.12 -0.39 -6.68
N LEU A 106 -8.54 0.48 -5.86
CA LEU A 106 -9.26 1.52 -5.13
C LEU A 106 -9.85 2.55 -6.11
N GLU A 107 -9.09 2.94 -7.12
CA GLU A 107 -9.57 3.84 -8.17
C GLU A 107 -10.72 3.22 -8.98
N GLN A 108 -10.55 1.98 -9.43
CA GLN A 108 -11.61 1.25 -10.13
C GLN A 108 -12.88 1.09 -9.28
N THR A 109 -12.73 0.83 -7.98
CA THR A 109 -13.87 0.65 -7.07
C THR A 109 -14.59 1.98 -6.80
N LYS A 110 -13.85 3.09 -6.68
CA LYS A 110 -14.44 4.44 -6.59
C LYS A 110 -15.23 4.79 -7.84
N ASN A 111 -14.66 4.57 -9.03
CA ASN A 111 -15.36 4.85 -10.29
C ASN A 111 -16.66 4.03 -10.40
N ARG A 112 -16.62 2.75 -10.00
CA ARG A 112 -17.83 1.90 -9.92
C ARG A 112 -18.85 2.43 -8.92
N PHE A 113 -18.40 2.94 -7.78
CA PHE A 113 -19.27 3.55 -6.77
C PHE A 113 -19.94 4.81 -7.30
N GLU A 114 -19.18 5.73 -7.91
CA GLU A 114 -19.71 6.97 -8.48
C GLU A 114 -20.74 6.70 -9.59
N GLN A 115 -20.44 5.78 -10.51
CA GLN A 115 -21.38 5.36 -11.54
C GLN A 115 -22.64 4.72 -10.96
N ALA A 116 -22.51 3.89 -9.92
CA ALA A 116 -23.65 3.27 -9.26
C ALA A 116 -24.49 4.31 -8.50
N LYS A 117 -23.86 5.33 -7.93
CA LYS A 117 -24.52 6.43 -7.23
C LYS A 117 -25.32 7.29 -8.20
N LEU A 118 -24.72 7.72 -9.31
CA LEU A 118 -25.41 8.45 -10.38
C LEU A 118 -26.64 7.70 -10.90
N LYS A 119 -26.54 6.38 -11.06
CA LYS A 119 -27.68 5.55 -11.47
C LYS A 119 -28.78 5.50 -10.41
N LEU A 120 -28.43 5.46 -9.12
CA LEU A 120 -29.40 5.52 -8.04
C LEU A 120 -30.09 6.89 -8.01
N ASP A 121 -29.32 7.97 -8.06
CA ASP A 121 -29.83 9.35 -8.04
C ASP A 121 -30.82 9.58 -9.20
N ASN A 122 -30.54 9.04 -10.40
CA ASN A 122 -31.48 9.10 -11.53
C ASN A 122 -32.77 8.30 -11.30
N ILE A 123 -32.69 7.13 -10.66
CA ILE A 123 -33.88 6.33 -10.30
C ILE A 123 -34.70 7.05 -9.24
N GLU A 124 -34.06 7.68 -8.26
CA GLU A 124 -34.73 8.47 -7.23
C GLU A 124 -35.39 9.72 -7.81
N LYS A 125 -34.78 10.39 -8.79
CA LYS A 125 -35.44 11.49 -9.54
C LYS A 125 -36.67 11.01 -10.29
N LEU A 126 -36.57 9.92 -11.05
CA LEU A 126 -37.71 9.32 -11.76
C LEU A 126 -38.82 8.90 -10.79
N LYS A 127 -38.48 8.44 -9.58
CA LYS A 127 -39.47 8.15 -8.53
C LYS A 127 -40.30 9.39 -8.20
N ASN A 128 -39.64 10.54 -8.04
CA ASN A 128 -40.28 11.80 -7.64
C ASN A 128 -41.05 12.50 -8.79
N GLU A 129 -40.76 12.15 -10.05
CA GLU A 129 -41.48 12.67 -11.22
C GLU A 129 -42.72 11.83 -11.60
N ILE A 130 -42.74 10.55 -11.23
CA ILE A 130 -43.80 9.58 -11.61
C ILE A 130 -44.80 9.34 -10.46
N LEU A 131 -44.42 9.62 -9.21
CA LEU A 131 -45.27 9.54 -8.01
C LEU A 131 -45.63 10.94 -7.50
#